data_AF-A0A2D0N068-F1
#
_entry.id   AF-A0A2D0N068-F1
#
_cell.length_a   1.000
_cell.length_b   1.000
_cell.length_c   1.000
_cell.angle_alpha   90.00
_cell.angle_beta   90.00
_cell.angle_gamma   90.00
#
_symmetry.space_group_name_H-M   'P 1'
#
loop_
_entity.id
_entity.type
_entity.pdbx_description
1 polymer ?
#
loop_
_entity_poly.entity_id
_entity_poly.type
_entity_poly.pdbx_seq_one_letter_code
_entity_poly.pdbx_strand_id
1 'polypeptide(L)'
;MNEGILDLSPKDIPVRRRDLLPLWIKVFIWIFLIFGAMVPLVLVLALFGIPVNLSLYGLEVARPASALGLLIILLFMLKSAVSLGLWTEKEWAVDLAVIDGVIGIVVNVVIMFILPVLYDGFGTSIRLELLVLIPYVVKMRRIKEAWKQSAPLVSSGGVEIP
;
A
#
# COMPACT_ATOMS: atom_id res chain seq x y z
N MET A 1 34.36 29.43 -18.67
CA MET A 1 34.44 28.43 -17.59
C MET A 1 33.21 28.63 -16.72
N ASN A 2 32.27 27.68 -16.74
CA ASN A 2 31.02 27.78 -15.97
C ASN A 2 31.30 27.41 -14.50
N GLU A 3 31.60 28.40 -13.67
CA GLU A 3 31.84 28.19 -12.24
C GLU A 3 30.54 28.07 -11.41
N GLY A 4 29.36 28.28 -12.02
CA GLY A 4 28.06 28.21 -11.35
C GLY A 4 27.52 26.81 -11.06
N ILE A 5 28.16 25.73 -11.53
CA ILE A 5 27.69 24.35 -11.33
C ILE A 5 28.29 23.72 -10.05
N LEU A 6 29.37 24.29 -9.51
CA LEU A 6 30.16 23.68 -8.43
C LEU A 6 29.76 24.09 -7.00
N ASP A 7 28.77 24.99 -6.84
CA ASP A 7 28.29 25.44 -5.52
C ASP A 7 26.91 24.87 -5.13
N LEU A 8 26.39 23.90 -5.89
CA LEU A 8 25.22 23.15 -5.44
C LEU A 8 25.64 22.26 -4.28
N SER A 9 25.29 22.66 -3.06
CA SER A 9 25.36 21.79 -1.90
C SER A 9 24.57 20.52 -2.23
N PRO A 10 25.05 19.31 -1.90
CA PRO A 10 24.27 18.07 -2.08
C PRO A 10 22.87 18.11 -1.45
N LYS A 11 22.61 19.10 -0.58
CA LYS A 11 21.34 19.44 0.04
C LYS A 11 20.31 20.07 -0.91
N ASP A 12 20.74 20.66 -2.01
CA ASP A 12 19.89 21.44 -2.94
C ASP A 12 19.35 20.60 -4.10
N ILE A 13 19.76 19.33 -4.21
CA ILE A 13 19.20 18.40 -5.19
C ILE A 13 17.84 17.92 -4.66
N PRO A 14 16.71 18.26 -5.31
CA PRO A 14 15.41 17.82 -4.85
C PRO A 14 15.35 16.29 -4.86
N VAL A 15 15.33 15.70 -3.67
CA VAL A 15 15.20 14.24 -3.52
C VAL A 15 13.83 13.84 -4.02
N ARG A 16 13.79 12.95 -5.01
CA ARG A 16 12.55 12.44 -5.59
C ARG A 16 11.81 11.55 -4.60
N ARG A 17 10.48 11.75 -4.48
CA ARG A 17 9.61 10.97 -3.57
C ARG A 17 9.75 9.46 -3.74
N ARG A 18 9.75 8.95 -4.97
CA ARG A 18 9.90 7.51 -5.26
C ARG A 18 11.24 6.91 -4.85
N ASP A 19 12.28 7.71 -4.65
CA ASP A 19 13.60 7.19 -4.27
C ASP A 19 13.70 6.94 -2.76
N LEU A 20 12.78 7.52 -1.97
CA LEU A 20 12.62 7.22 -0.54
C LEU A 20 12.05 5.82 -0.29
N LEU A 21 11.35 5.25 -1.27
CA LEU A 21 10.73 3.93 -1.17
C LEU A 21 11.76 2.82 -1.41
N PRO A 22 11.92 1.87 -0.48
CA PRO A 22 12.69 0.66 -0.70
C PRO A 22 12.18 -0.14 -1.90
N LEU A 23 13.08 -0.89 -2.54
CA LEU A 23 12.75 -1.77 -3.66
C LEU A 23 11.58 -2.72 -3.33
N TRP A 24 11.58 -3.31 -2.14
CA TRP A 24 10.53 -4.26 -1.74
C TRP A 24 9.14 -3.59 -1.69
N ILE A 25 9.02 -2.33 -1.23
CA ILE A 25 7.74 -1.60 -1.24
C ILE A 25 7.32 -1.31 -2.69
N LYS A 26 8.26 -0.98 -3.58
CA LYS A 26 7.97 -0.79 -5.01
C LYS A 26 7.41 -2.05 -5.66
N VAL A 27 7.90 -3.23 -5.28
CA VAL A 27 7.35 -4.51 -5.73
C VAL A 27 5.91 -4.69 -5.24
N PHE A 28 5.63 -4.44 -3.97
CA PHE A 28 4.25 -4.53 -3.44
C PHE A 28 3.29 -3.53 -4.11
N ILE A 29 3.74 -2.30 -4.38
CA ILE A 29 2.94 -1.30 -5.11
C ILE A 29 2.51 -1.86 -6.47
N TRP A 30 3.43 -2.46 -7.24
CA TRP A 30 3.11 -3.07 -8.52
C TRP A 30 2.12 -4.23 -8.40
N ILE A 31 2.33 -5.11 -7.42
CA ILE A 31 1.41 -6.23 -7.15
C ILE A 31 -0.01 -5.68 -6.89
N PHE A 32 -0.16 -4.75 -5.95
CA PHE A 32 -1.48 -4.20 -5.62
C PHE A 32 -2.11 -3.34 -6.73
N LEU A 33 -1.31 -2.76 -7.62
CA LEU A 33 -1.84 -2.13 -8.84
C LEU A 33 -2.44 -3.16 -9.79
N ILE A 34 -1.76 -4.28 -10.04
CA ILE A 34 -2.26 -5.35 -10.91
C ILE A 34 -3.52 -5.99 -10.31
N PHE A 35 -3.46 -6.40 -9.04
CA PHE A 35 -4.62 -6.98 -8.35
C PHE A 35 -5.77 -5.98 -8.23
N GLY A 36 -5.47 -4.70 -7.99
CA GLY A 36 -6.46 -3.64 -7.97
C GLY A 36 -7.15 -3.42 -9.31
N ALA A 37 -6.41 -3.49 -10.41
CA ALA A 37 -6.98 -3.43 -11.75
C ALA A 37 -7.91 -4.62 -12.07
N MET A 38 -7.74 -5.75 -11.38
CA MET A 38 -8.63 -6.92 -11.50
C MET A 38 -9.92 -6.77 -10.66
N VAL A 39 -10.00 -5.83 -9.71
CA VAL A 39 -11.17 -5.65 -8.84
C VAL A 39 -12.48 -5.39 -9.61
N PRO A 40 -12.53 -4.51 -10.63
CA PRO A 40 -13.74 -4.30 -11.42
C PRO A 40 -14.22 -5.59 -12.09
N LEU A 41 -13.31 -6.42 -12.61
CA LEU A 41 -13.64 -7.72 -13.18
C LEU A 41 -14.24 -8.64 -12.12
N VAL A 42 -13.63 -8.74 -10.93
CA VAL A 42 -14.16 -9.52 -9.81
C VAL A 42 -15.55 -9.05 -9.40
N LEU A 43 -15.80 -7.73 -9.37
CA LEU A 43 -17.12 -7.17 -9.09
C LEU A 43 -18.16 -7.59 -10.13
N VAL A 44 -17.83 -7.54 -11.41
CA VAL A 44 -18.73 -8.01 -12.49
C VAL A 44 -19.02 -9.49 -12.31
N LEU A 45 -18.01 -10.33 -12.11
CA LEU A 45 -18.18 -11.77 -11.86
C LEU A 45 -19.04 -12.04 -10.62
N ALA A 46 -18.87 -11.24 -9.55
CA ALA A 46 -19.68 -11.33 -8.35
C ALA A 46 -21.17 -11.05 -8.61
N LEU A 47 -21.48 -10.06 -9.47
CA LEU A 47 -22.86 -9.76 -9.87
C LEU A 47 -23.51 -10.90 -10.66
N PHE A 48 -22.74 -11.65 -11.45
CA PHE A 48 -23.20 -12.85 -12.15
C PHE A 48 -23.22 -14.11 -11.27
N GLY A 49 -22.87 -13.99 -9.99
CA GLY A 49 -22.83 -15.13 -9.06
C GLY A 49 -21.73 -16.14 -9.35
N ILE A 50 -20.71 -15.77 -10.13
CA ILE A 50 -19.58 -16.63 -10.45
C ILE A 50 -18.67 -16.71 -9.21
N PRO A 51 -18.35 -17.91 -8.70
CA PRO A 51 -17.50 -18.05 -7.53
C PRO A 51 -16.08 -17.61 -7.85
N VAL A 52 -15.50 -16.80 -6.96
CA VAL A 52 -14.11 -16.35 -7.02
C VAL A 52 -13.56 -16.42 -5.61
N ASN A 53 -12.45 -17.14 -5.44
CA ASN A 53 -11.80 -17.24 -4.15
C ASN A 53 -11.01 -15.96 -3.88
N LEU A 54 -11.46 -15.19 -2.89
CA LEU A 54 -10.79 -13.99 -2.41
C LEU A 54 -10.17 -14.28 -1.06
N SER A 55 -8.89 -13.96 -0.92
CA SER A 55 -8.18 -14.04 0.36
C SER A 55 -7.36 -12.79 0.62
N LEU A 56 -7.51 -12.21 1.81
CA LEU A 56 -6.71 -11.07 2.26
C LEU A 56 -6.71 -10.96 3.79
N TYR A 57 -5.54 -10.76 4.40
CA TYR A 57 -5.37 -10.61 5.86
C TYR A 57 -5.98 -11.79 6.67
N GLY A 58 -5.97 -12.97 6.07
CA GLY A 58 -6.57 -14.17 6.64
C GLY A 58 -8.09 -14.27 6.57
N LEU A 59 -8.78 -13.30 5.97
CA LEU A 59 -10.16 -13.46 5.53
C LEU A 59 -10.17 -14.24 4.22
N GLU A 60 -11.00 -15.28 4.14
CA GLU A 60 -11.14 -16.11 2.94
C GLU A 60 -12.63 -16.30 2.61
N VAL A 61 -12.99 -16.13 1.34
CA VAL A 61 -14.37 -16.32 0.89
C VAL A 61 -14.44 -16.75 -0.58
N ALA A 62 -15.28 -17.74 -0.86
CA ALA A 62 -15.53 -18.24 -2.22
C ALA A 62 -16.66 -17.47 -2.94
N ARG A 63 -17.48 -16.74 -2.18
CA ARG A 63 -18.62 -15.96 -2.68
C ARG A 63 -18.33 -14.47 -2.56
N PRO A 64 -17.85 -13.82 -3.64
CA PRO A 64 -17.45 -12.41 -3.61
C PRO A 64 -18.63 -11.44 -3.34
N ALA A 65 -19.87 -11.81 -3.67
CA ALA A 65 -21.07 -11.01 -3.41
C ALA A 65 -21.58 -11.07 -1.95
N SER A 66 -20.89 -11.79 -1.06
CA SER A 66 -21.24 -11.82 0.37
C SER A 66 -20.71 -10.58 1.11
N ALA A 67 -21.23 -10.29 2.31
CA ALA A 67 -20.75 -9.16 3.12
C ALA A 67 -19.22 -9.20 3.37
N LEU A 68 -18.67 -10.40 3.65
CA LEU A 68 -17.22 -10.59 3.80
C LEU A 68 -16.47 -10.45 2.46
N GLY A 69 -17.05 -10.93 1.35
CA GLY A 69 -16.49 -10.73 0.01
C GLY A 69 -16.39 -9.27 -0.38
N LEU A 70 -17.46 -8.49 -0.13
CA LEU A 70 -17.47 -7.05 -0.35
C LEU A 70 -16.44 -6.34 0.55
N LEU A 71 -16.28 -6.76 1.81
CA LEU A 71 -15.25 -6.23 2.70
C LEU A 71 -13.83 -6.49 2.14
N ILE A 72 -13.54 -7.71 1.68
CA ILE A 72 -12.23 -8.04 1.07
C ILE A 72 -12.01 -7.22 -0.20
N ILE A 73 -13.03 -7.06 -1.04
CA ILE A 73 -12.98 -6.21 -2.24
C ILE A 73 -12.66 -4.75 -1.86
N LEU A 74 -13.32 -4.20 -0.84
CA LEU A 74 -13.05 -2.85 -0.35
C LEU A 74 -11.61 -2.69 0.16
N LEU A 75 -11.08 -3.70 0.85
CA LEU A 75 -9.68 -3.71 1.28
C LEU A 75 -8.71 -3.75 0.09
N PHE A 76 -8.99 -4.55 -0.95
CA PHE A 76 -8.20 -4.52 -2.20
C PHE A 76 -8.27 -3.16 -2.90
N MET A 77 -9.45 -2.53 -2.93
CA MET A 77 -9.61 -1.18 -3.48
C MET A 77 -8.78 -0.15 -2.72
N LEU A 78 -8.83 -0.17 -1.38
CA LEU A 78 -8.04 0.72 -0.54
C LEU A 78 -6.54 0.55 -0.83
N LYS A 79 -6.06 -0.70 -0.89
CA LYS A 79 -4.67 -1.02 -1.22
C LYS A 79 -4.24 -0.54 -2.59
N SER A 80 -5.11 -0.72 -3.58
CA SER A 80 -4.87 -0.25 -4.94
C SER A 80 -4.80 1.27 -4.99
N ALA A 81 -5.71 1.97 -4.31
CA ALA A 81 -5.73 3.43 -4.24
C ALA A 81 -4.46 3.98 -3.55
N VAL A 82 -4.05 3.40 -2.43
CA VAL A 82 -2.78 3.72 -1.76
C VAL A 82 -1.60 3.50 -2.70
N SER A 83 -1.55 2.34 -3.36
CA SER A 83 -0.44 1.98 -4.26
C SER A 83 -0.37 2.92 -5.47
N LEU A 84 -1.52 3.31 -6.03
CA LEU A 84 -1.60 4.31 -7.08
C LEU A 84 -1.15 5.69 -6.60
N GLY A 85 -1.54 6.10 -5.40
CA GLY A 85 -1.09 7.34 -4.77
C GLY A 85 0.43 7.37 -4.58
N LEU A 86 1.02 6.27 -4.09
CA LEU A 86 2.47 6.15 -3.90
C LEU A 86 3.20 6.13 -5.24
N TRP A 87 2.66 5.44 -6.23
CA TRP A 87 3.21 5.38 -7.58
C TRP A 87 3.20 6.73 -8.29
N THR A 88 2.13 7.51 -8.10
CA THR A 88 1.93 8.85 -8.65
C THR A 88 2.49 9.97 -7.76
N GLU A 89 3.25 9.61 -6.72
CA GLU A 89 3.98 10.53 -5.85
C GLU A 89 3.09 11.58 -5.15
N LYS A 90 1.83 11.24 -4.83
CA LYS A 90 0.89 12.16 -4.17
C LYS A 90 1.27 12.38 -2.70
N GLU A 91 0.94 13.56 -2.17
CA GLU A 91 1.25 13.93 -0.78
C GLU A 91 0.48 13.12 0.24
N TRP A 92 -0.82 12.91 -0.03
CA TRP A 92 -1.70 12.10 0.83
C TRP A 92 -1.34 10.61 0.84
N ALA A 93 -0.57 10.14 -0.14
CA ALA A 93 -0.32 8.71 -0.32
C ALA A 93 0.45 8.09 0.84
N VAL A 94 1.43 8.81 1.39
CA VAL A 94 2.22 8.33 2.53
C VAL A 94 1.39 8.23 3.80
N ASP A 95 0.45 9.16 3.99
CA ASP A 95 -0.47 9.16 5.13
C ASP A 95 -1.48 8.02 5.01
N LEU A 96 -2.08 7.84 3.83
CA LEU A 96 -3.00 6.73 3.56
C LEU A 96 -2.31 5.37 3.66
N ALA A 97 -1.04 5.26 3.24
CA ALA A 97 -0.23 4.06 3.37
C ALA A 97 0.00 3.65 4.83
N VAL A 98 0.27 4.62 5.71
CA VAL A 98 0.38 4.34 7.15
C VAL A 98 -0.96 3.85 7.71
N ILE A 99 -2.07 4.47 7.33
CA ILE A 99 -3.42 4.08 7.77
C ILE A 99 -3.76 2.67 7.27
N ASP A 100 -3.57 2.36 5.99
CA ASP A 100 -3.83 1.03 5.42
C ASP A 100 -3.00 -0.07 6.11
N GLY A 101 -1.73 0.21 6.40
CA GLY A 101 -0.87 -0.72 7.12
C GLY A 101 -1.35 -0.96 8.56
N VAL A 102 -1.82 0.07 9.26
CA VAL A 102 -2.41 -0.09 10.61
C VAL A 102 -3.72 -0.87 10.56
N ILE A 103 -4.61 -0.57 9.60
CA ILE A 103 -5.85 -1.34 9.39
C ILE A 103 -5.51 -2.82 9.15
N GLY A 104 -4.52 -3.10 8.31
CA GLY A 104 -4.06 -4.46 8.04
C GLY A 104 -3.58 -5.20 9.28
N ILE A 105 -2.79 -4.53 10.12
CA ILE A 105 -2.33 -5.10 11.41
C ILE A 105 -3.54 -5.41 12.31
N VAL A 106 -4.47 -4.46 12.46
CA VAL A 106 -5.65 -4.64 13.32
C VAL A 106 -6.52 -5.80 12.82
N VAL A 107 -6.84 -5.83 11.52
CA VAL A 107 -7.64 -6.90 10.93
C VAL A 107 -6.96 -8.26 11.13
N ASN A 108 -5.66 -8.37 10.85
CA ASN A 108 -4.94 -9.64 10.99
C ASN A 108 -4.90 -10.11 12.46
N VAL A 109 -4.68 -9.20 13.42
CA VAL A 109 -4.71 -9.50 14.86
C VAL A 109 -6.09 -9.97 15.31
N VAL A 110 -7.16 -9.29 14.87
CA VAL A 110 -8.54 -9.70 15.18
C VAL A 110 -8.83 -11.10 14.64
N ILE A 111 -8.45 -11.38 13.39
CA ILE A 111 -8.66 -12.70 12.78
C ILE A 111 -7.80 -13.78 13.44
N MET A 112 -6.58 -13.46 13.89
CA MET A 112 -5.69 -14.44 14.50
C MET A 112 -6.02 -14.75 15.96
N PHE A 113 -6.49 -13.77 16.74
CA PHE A 113 -6.69 -13.96 18.19
C PHE A 113 -8.17 -14.03 18.61
N ILE A 114 -9.06 -13.31 17.93
CA ILE A 114 -10.47 -13.22 18.37
C ILE A 114 -11.30 -14.32 17.73
N LEU A 115 -11.16 -14.53 16.42
CA LEU A 115 -11.96 -15.53 15.71
C LEU A 115 -11.76 -16.98 16.22
N PRO A 116 -10.52 -17.45 16.43
CA PRO A 116 -10.28 -18.84 16.85
C PRO A 116 -10.78 -19.13 18.27
N VAL A 117 -10.85 -18.11 19.12
CA VAL A 117 -11.41 -18.19 20.49
C VAL A 117 -12.93 -18.34 20.45
N LEU A 118 -13.60 -17.83 19.42
CA LEU A 118 -15.07 -17.91 19.28
C LEU A 118 -15.56 -19.18 18.58
N TYR A 119 -14.72 -19.82 17.76
CA TYR A 119 -15.10 -20.95 16.88
C TYR A 119 -14.31 -22.24 17.15
N ASP A 120 -13.73 -22.37 18.35
CA ASP A 120 -13.12 -23.60 18.88
C ASP A 120 -12.03 -24.22 17.98
N GLY A 121 -10.91 -23.50 17.83
CA GLY A 121 -9.73 -24.05 17.15
C GLY A 121 -8.47 -23.26 17.46
N PHE A 122 -7.66 -23.72 18.43
CA PHE A 122 -6.32 -23.16 18.68
C PHE A 122 -5.34 -23.59 17.59
N GLY A 123 -5.42 -22.96 16.42
CA GLY A 123 -4.42 -23.02 15.36
C GLY A 123 -3.76 -21.64 15.20
N THR A 124 -2.75 -21.33 16.00
CA THR A 124 -2.01 -20.07 15.87
C THR A 124 -1.00 -20.16 14.73
N SER A 125 -1.49 -20.12 13.50
CA SER A 125 -0.62 -19.93 12.33
C SER A 125 -0.20 -18.46 12.30
N ILE A 126 1.00 -18.16 12.78
CA ILE A 126 1.59 -16.81 12.64
C ILE A 126 1.62 -16.50 11.15
N ARG A 127 0.79 -15.55 10.73
CA ARG A 127 0.71 -15.15 9.32
C ARG A 127 1.92 -14.28 9.00
N LEU A 128 2.70 -14.70 8.00
CA LEU A 128 3.83 -13.92 7.47
C LEU A 128 3.41 -12.50 7.04
N GLU A 129 2.14 -12.31 6.70
CA GLU A 129 1.53 -11.00 6.42
C GLU A 129 1.74 -9.98 7.55
N LEU A 130 1.54 -10.39 8.82
CA LEU A 130 1.72 -9.51 9.98
C LEU A 130 3.19 -9.11 10.15
N LEU A 131 4.11 -10.07 9.94
CA LEU A 131 5.55 -9.84 10.01
C LEU A 131 6.02 -8.84 8.95
N VAL A 132 5.40 -8.81 7.77
CA VAL A 132 5.69 -7.85 6.69
C VAL A 132 5.04 -6.47 6.93
N LEU A 133 3.85 -6.43 7.55
CA LEU A 133 3.11 -5.18 7.82
C LEU A 133 3.79 -4.27 8.85
N ILE A 134 4.41 -4.84 9.89
CA ILE A 134 5.12 -4.05 10.91
C ILE A 134 6.28 -3.22 10.32
N PRO A 135 7.28 -3.81 9.62
CA PRO A 135 8.36 -3.04 9.02
C PRO A 135 7.86 -2.09 7.93
N TYR A 136 6.76 -2.43 7.24
CA TYR A 136 6.07 -1.52 6.32
C TYR A 136 5.63 -0.23 7.01
N VAL A 137 4.79 -0.32 8.05
CA VAL A 137 4.27 0.85 8.76
C VAL A 137 5.40 1.68 9.37
N VAL A 138 6.40 1.02 9.98
CA VAL A 138 7.56 1.71 10.56
C VAL A 138 8.32 2.47 9.47
N LYS A 139 8.57 1.86 8.31
CA LYS A 139 9.29 2.51 7.21
C LYS A 139 8.48 3.68 6.65
N MET A 140 7.18 3.51 6.42
CA MET A 140 6.30 4.57 5.89
C MET A 140 6.24 5.78 6.84
N ARG A 141 6.17 5.54 8.16
CA ARG A 141 6.23 6.63 9.16
C ARG A 141 7.57 7.36 9.14
N ARG A 142 8.68 6.65 9.00
CA ARG A 142 10.03 7.27 8.95
C ARG A 142 10.23 8.14 7.72
N ILE A 143 9.73 7.73 6.56
CA ILE A 143 9.88 8.51 5.33
C ILE A 143 8.83 9.60 5.16
N LYS A 144 7.81 9.67 6.03
CA LYS A 144 6.70 10.62 5.91
C LYS A 144 7.15 12.07 5.85
N GLU A 145 8.05 12.48 6.73
CA GLU A 145 8.55 13.86 6.76
C GLU A 145 9.40 14.16 5.51
N ALA A 146 10.29 13.24 5.14
CA ALA A 146 11.07 13.37 3.91
C ALA A 146 10.18 13.41 2.65
N TRP A 147 9.10 12.62 2.62
CA TRP A 147 8.15 12.56 1.51
C TRP A 147 7.43 13.91 1.30
N LYS A 148 7.07 14.59 2.39
CA LYS A 148 6.45 15.92 2.35
C LYS A 148 7.41 17.01 1.87
N GLN A 149 8.69 16.87 2.19
CA GLN A 149 9.75 17.81 1.78
C GLN A 149 10.27 17.54 0.36
N SER A 150 10.10 16.32 -0.14
CA SER A 150 10.48 15.90 -1.49
C SER A 150 9.52 16.38 -2.57
N ALA A 151 10.07 16.66 -3.76
CA ALA A 151 9.31 17.08 -4.93
C ALA A 151 8.85 15.87 -5.78
N PRO A 152 7.67 15.93 -6.42
CA PRO A 152 7.27 14.93 -7.41
C PRO A 152 8.04 15.08 -8.73
N LEU A 153 8.17 13.99 -9.48
CA LEU A 153 8.85 13.91 -10.78
C LEU A 153 8.53 15.04 -11.76
N VAL A 154 7.25 15.45 -11.84
CA VAL A 154 6.79 16.46 -12.80
C VAL A 154 7.34 17.86 -12.45
N SER A 155 7.61 18.15 -11.19
CA SER A 155 8.23 19.42 -10.78
C SER A 155 9.74 19.46 -10.91
N SER A 156 10.41 18.31 -11.02
CA SER A 156 11.87 18.22 -11.16
C SER A 156 12.36 18.49 -12.59
N GLY A 157 11.46 18.53 -13.57
CA GLY A 157 11.77 18.82 -14.98
C GLY A 157 11.67 20.29 -15.39
N GLY A 158 11.46 21.20 -14.43
CA GLY A 158 11.21 22.63 -14.67
C GLY A 158 12.09 23.57 -13.86
N VAL A 159 13.31 23.16 -13.49
CA VAL A 159 14.31 24.12 -13.03
C VAL A 159 14.79 24.89 -14.26
N GLU A 160 14.03 25.91 -14.68
CA GLU A 160 14.60 27.00 -15.47
C GLU A 160 15.51 27.78 -14.53
N ILE A 161 16.81 27.50 -14.65
CA ILE A 161 17.87 28.28 -14.03
C ILE A 161 17.87 29.64 -14.76
N PRO A 162 17.73 30.78 -14.08
CA PRO A 162 17.93 32.09 -14.71
C PRO A 162 19.36 32.29 -15.24
#